data_AF-A0A1M4T3K3-F1
#
_entry.id   AF-A0A1M4T3K3-F1
#
_cell.length_a   1.000
_cell.length_b   1.000
_cell.length_c   1.000
_cell.angle_alpha   90.00
_cell.angle_beta   90.00
_cell.angle_gamma   90.00
#
_symmetry.space_group_name_H-M   'P 1'
#
loop_
_entity.id
_entity.type
_entity.pdbx_description
1 polymer ?
#
loop_
_entity_poly.entity_id
_entity_poly.type
_entity_poly.pdbx_seq_one_letter_code
_entity_poly.pdbx_strand_id
1 'polypeptide(L)'
;MKRKINISLILLLCTIAVTVFLFLYWSKAESRTTLFAFNLGYTIFLELLFYGFIYITRFSSKKVLGSTYSVLGSILFFYLIFGIAVILIFNLFLLFLISVKWYYSVIVVGTLFGVIATGFTLKLNNNVVVENEKAENVFASQSTLVQKLKYLESKYKSELSKKGISESFESEHDSIISKLTNKIQFGNPKIIENNNSYSKINDSLSAIENNLDELKKVESDGKAIQTEITEIVNDTIFYINSLN
;
A
#
# COMPACT_ATOMS: atom_id res chain seq x y z
N MET A 1 -2.13 23.91 -25.80
CA MET A 1 -1.63 23.53 -24.46
C MET A 1 -1.99 24.63 -23.45
N LYS A 2 -3.07 24.48 -22.68
CA LYS A 2 -3.39 25.43 -21.60
C LYS A 2 -2.42 25.17 -20.45
N ARG A 3 -1.49 26.11 -20.17
CA ARG A 3 -0.70 26.12 -18.92
C ARG A 3 -1.71 26.13 -17.76
N LYS A 4 -1.92 24.99 -17.10
CA LYS A 4 -2.70 24.94 -15.86
C LYS A 4 -1.95 25.80 -14.85
N ILE A 5 -2.54 26.93 -14.51
CA ILE A 5 -2.01 27.83 -13.48
C ILE A 5 -1.82 27.03 -12.20
N ASN A 6 -0.61 27.05 -11.66
CA ASN A 6 -0.29 26.29 -10.46
C ASN A 6 -0.73 27.09 -9.22
N ILE A 7 -2.00 26.89 -8.85
CA ILE A 7 -2.65 27.55 -7.70
C ILE A 7 -1.81 27.43 -6.42
N SER A 8 -1.15 26.30 -6.18
CA SER A 8 -0.31 26.08 -4.99
C SER A 8 0.91 27.01 -4.96
N LEU A 9 1.52 27.25 -6.12
CA LEU A 9 2.66 28.15 -6.26
C LEU A 9 2.23 29.62 -6.13
N ILE A 10 1.06 29.98 -6.64
CA ILE A 10 0.46 31.31 -6.42
C ILE A 10 0.19 31.54 -4.94
N LEU A 11 -0.45 30.58 -4.26
CA LEU A 11 -0.72 30.68 -2.82
C LEU A 11 0.56 30.81 -2.00
N LEU A 12 1.61 30.07 -2.34
CA LEU A 12 2.94 30.23 -1.72
C LEU A 12 3.49 31.65 -1.90
N LEU A 13 3.48 32.18 -3.13
CA LEU A 13 3.99 33.53 -3.39
C LEU A 13 3.16 34.59 -2.68
N CYS A 14 1.83 34.45 -2.65
CA CYS A 14 0.94 35.34 -1.93
C CYS A 14 1.19 35.28 -0.42
N THR A 15 1.35 34.08 0.17
CA THR A 15 1.60 33.94 1.61
C THR A 15 2.95 34.53 2.00
N ILE A 16 4.03 34.22 1.28
CA ILE A 16 5.35 34.84 1.52
C ILE A 16 5.25 36.37 1.43
N ALA A 17 4.58 36.90 0.40
CA ALA A 17 4.42 38.34 0.23
C ALA A 17 3.66 38.99 1.40
N VAL A 18 2.57 38.35 1.86
CA VAL A 18 1.79 38.80 3.02
C VAL A 18 2.62 38.71 4.30
N THR A 19 3.36 37.62 4.52
CA THR A 19 4.20 37.42 5.70
C THR A 19 5.33 38.45 5.78
N VAL A 20 6.03 38.68 4.68
CA VAL A 20 7.05 39.73 4.58
C VAL A 20 6.43 41.11 4.82
N PHE A 21 5.28 41.40 4.20
CA PHE A 21 4.57 42.66 4.39
C PHE A 21 4.19 42.87 5.86
N LEU A 22 3.55 41.90 6.52
CA LEU A 22 3.12 42.02 7.91
C LEU A 22 4.30 42.20 8.86
N PHE A 23 5.38 41.43 8.69
CA PHE A 23 6.59 41.58 9.51
C PHE A 23 7.24 42.96 9.32
N LEU A 24 7.35 43.46 8.09
CA LEU A 24 8.00 44.75 7.82
C LEU A 24 7.11 45.96 8.12
N TYR A 25 5.80 45.85 7.92
CA TYR A 25 4.82 46.91 8.15
C TYR A 25 4.61 47.17 9.65
N TRP A 26 4.54 46.11 10.46
CA TRP A 26 4.38 46.24 11.91
C TRP A 26 5.70 46.47 12.68
N SER A 27 6.86 46.32 12.04
CA SER A 27 8.15 46.61 12.66
C SER A 27 8.69 47.99 12.29
N LYS A 28 9.02 48.80 13.31
CA LYS A 28 9.86 49.99 13.13
C LYS A 28 11.26 49.57 12.65
N ALA A 29 11.94 50.43 11.90
CA ALA A 29 13.27 50.11 11.35
C ALA A 29 14.31 49.83 12.47
N GLU A 30 14.20 50.55 13.58
CA GLU A 30 15.09 50.44 14.75
C GLU A 30 14.88 49.14 15.56
N SER A 31 13.71 48.50 15.44
CA SER A 31 13.37 47.26 16.16
C SER A 31 13.74 45.98 15.38
N ARG A 32 14.35 46.11 14.20
CA ARG A 32 14.73 44.98 13.34
C ARG A 32 16.03 44.34 13.82
N THR A 33 15.93 43.60 14.92
CA THR A 33 17.04 42.86 15.53
C THR A 33 17.37 41.57 14.76
N THR A 34 18.47 40.91 15.13
CA THR A 34 18.82 39.57 14.60
C THR A 34 17.73 38.53 14.86
N LEU A 35 17.04 38.63 16.00
CA LEU A 35 15.88 37.79 16.35
C LEU A 35 14.70 38.00 15.38
N PHE A 36 14.45 39.25 15.00
CA PHE A 36 13.41 39.58 14.02
C PHE A 36 13.70 38.93 12.65
N ALA A 37 14.93 39.07 12.16
CA ALA A 37 15.34 38.48 10.89
C ALA A 37 15.27 36.95 10.91
N PHE A 38 15.67 36.33 12.03
CA PHE A 38 15.56 34.88 12.22
C PHE A 38 14.10 34.41 12.20
N ASN A 39 13.20 35.08 12.92
CA ASN A 39 11.78 34.71 12.97
C ASN A 39 11.09 34.85 11.61
N LEU A 40 11.41 35.92 10.87
CA LEU A 40 10.93 36.10 9.50
C LEU A 40 11.43 34.96 8.60
N GLY A 41 12.74 34.70 8.59
CA GLY A 41 13.32 33.63 7.78
C GLY A 41 12.76 32.25 8.10
N TYR A 42 12.59 31.95 9.40
CA TYR A 42 12.03 30.68 9.85
C TYR A 42 10.55 30.53 9.47
N THR A 43 9.75 31.60 9.55
CA THR A 43 8.34 31.57 9.10
C THR A 43 8.25 31.29 7.60
N ILE A 44 9.07 31.97 6.79
CA ILE A 44 9.15 31.71 5.34
C ILE A 44 9.58 30.26 5.06
N PHE A 45 10.52 29.72 5.84
CA PHE A 45 10.94 28.33 5.72
C PHE A 45 9.79 27.34 6.02
N LEU A 46 8.98 27.59 7.04
CA LEU A 46 7.80 26.78 7.36
C LEU A 46 6.75 26.81 6.23
N GLU A 47 6.52 27.99 5.66
CA GLU A 47 5.62 28.16 4.51
C GLU A 47 6.14 27.39 3.29
N LEU A 48 7.44 27.48 3.00
CA LEU A 48 8.09 26.72 1.94
C LEU A 48 7.95 25.21 2.13
N LEU A 49 8.14 24.70 3.35
CA LEU A 49 7.93 23.28 3.66
C LEU A 49 6.48 22.86 3.41
N PHE A 50 5.51 23.65 3.90
CA PHE A 50 4.09 23.33 3.78
C PHE A 50 3.59 23.37 2.33
N TYR A 51 3.85 24.46 1.61
CA TYR A 51 3.43 24.57 0.20
C TYR A 51 4.28 23.75 -0.75
N GLY A 52 5.57 23.56 -0.44
CA GLY A 52 6.44 22.64 -1.15
C GLY A 52 5.91 21.21 -1.09
N PHE A 53 5.43 20.79 0.10
CA PHE A 53 4.72 19.53 0.25
C PHE A 53 3.45 19.46 -0.62
N ILE A 54 2.54 20.44 -0.53
CA ILE A 54 1.32 20.49 -1.36
C ILE A 54 1.64 20.44 -2.85
N TYR A 55 2.72 21.11 -3.27
CA TYR A 55 3.17 21.10 -4.65
C TYR A 55 3.62 19.69 -5.07
N ILE A 56 4.46 19.02 -4.27
CA ILE A 56 4.98 17.67 -4.57
C ILE A 56 3.84 16.64 -4.62
N THR A 57 2.89 16.69 -3.66
CA THR A 57 1.77 15.73 -3.61
C THR A 57 0.87 15.81 -4.83
N ARG A 58 0.76 16.99 -5.46
CA ARG A 58 -0.03 17.20 -6.68
C ARG A 58 0.56 16.51 -7.93
N PHE A 59 1.87 16.32 -8.00
CA PHE A 59 2.53 15.67 -9.14
C PHE A 59 2.65 14.16 -8.98
N SER A 60 2.49 13.64 -7.76
CA SER A 60 2.56 12.21 -7.51
C SER A 60 1.20 11.57 -7.77
N SER A 61 0.99 11.14 -9.02
CA SER A 61 -0.27 10.55 -9.53
C SER A 61 -0.57 9.13 -9.01
N LYS A 62 0.27 8.58 -8.11
CA LYS A 62 0.05 7.25 -7.56
C LYS A 62 -1.09 7.31 -6.53
N LYS A 63 -2.27 6.80 -6.92
CA LYS A 63 -3.49 6.63 -6.09
C LYS A 63 -3.22 6.05 -4.69
N VAL A 64 -2.12 5.31 -4.53
CA VAL A 64 -1.81 4.52 -3.34
C VAL A 64 -1.13 5.33 -2.22
N LEU A 65 -0.49 6.48 -2.51
CA LEU A 65 0.11 7.32 -1.45
C LEU A 65 -0.88 8.30 -0.78
N GLY A 66 -2.19 8.19 -1.06
CA GLY A 66 -3.19 9.13 -0.53
C GLY A 66 -3.20 9.22 1.00
N SER A 67 -3.12 8.08 1.69
CA SER A 67 -3.05 8.04 3.17
C SER A 67 -1.72 8.63 3.68
N THR A 68 -0.61 8.34 3.00
CA THR A 68 0.72 8.86 3.31
C THR A 68 0.76 10.38 3.20
N TYR A 69 0.19 10.93 2.14
CA TYR A 69 0.11 12.36 1.94
C TYR A 69 -0.84 13.04 2.93
N SER A 70 -1.92 12.37 3.34
CA SER A 70 -2.80 12.89 4.38
C SER A 70 -2.08 13.01 5.73
N VAL A 71 -1.40 11.95 6.17
CA VAL A 71 -0.67 11.93 7.45
C VAL A 71 0.47 12.95 7.45
N LEU A 72 1.26 13.02 6.38
CA LEU A 72 2.35 13.99 6.27
C LEU A 72 1.85 15.43 6.20
N GLY A 73 0.73 15.66 5.49
CA GLY A 73 0.07 16.96 5.45
C GLY A 73 -0.38 17.41 6.84
N SER A 74 -0.96 16.51 7.63
CA SER A 74 -1.34 16.79 9.01
C SER A 74 -0.13 17.09 9.89
N ILE A 75 0.96 16.31 9.80
CA ILE A 75 2.20 16.56 10.56
C ILE A 75 2.77 17.94 10.23
N LEU A 76 2.89 18.28 8.95
CA LEU A 76 3.41 19.58 8.51
C LEU A 76 2.50 20.74 8.92
N PHE A 77 1.19 20.54 8.90
CA PHE A 77 0.22 21.53 9.38
C PHE A 77 0.36 21.80 10.88
N PHE A 78 0.46 20.74 11.71
CA PHE A 78 0.73 20.89 13.14
C PHE A 78 2.09 21.52 13.41
N TYR A 79 3.10 21.17 12.60
CA TYR A 79 4.43 21.75 12.71
C TYR A 79 4.43 23.26 12.42
N LEU A 80 3.64 23.71 11.44
CA LEU A 80 3.46 25.13 11.14
C LEU A 80 2.79 25.86 12.32
N ILE A 81 1.70 25.32 12.87
CA ILE A 81 1.03 25.91 14.04
C ILE A 81 1.97 25.97 15.24
N PHE A 82 2.69 24.89 15.51
CA PHE A 82 3.65 24.82 16.61
C PHE A 82 4.78 25.85 16.44
N GLY A 83 5.35 25.96 15.23
CA GLY A 83 6.38 26.95 14.93
C GLY A 83 5.93 28.39 15.19
N ILE A 84 4.71 28.74 14.74
CA ILE A 84 4.12 30.06 15.01
C ILE A 84 3.89 30.27 16.51
N ALA A 85 3.35 29.26 17.21
CA ALA A 85 3.10 29.33 18.64
C ALA A 85 4.39 29.56 19.44
N VAL A 86 5.49 28.86 19.09
CA VAL A 86 6.80 29.04 19.73
C VAL A 86 7.33 30.46 19.54
N ILE A 87 7.23 31.01 18.33
CA ILE A 87 7.63 32.41 18.04
C ILE A 87 6.81 33.39 18.90
N LEU A 88 5.48 33.21 18.97
CA LEU A 88 4.60 34.10 19.73
C LEU A 88 4.86 34.01 21.23
N ILE A 89 4.92 32.79 21.78
CA ILE A 89 5.15 32.56 23.21
C ILE A 89 6.51 33.14 23.61
N PHE A 90 7.55 32.92 22.79
CA PHE A 90 8.87 33.43 23.12
C PHE A 90 8.91 34.96 23.17
N ASN A 91 8.37 35.62 22.13
CA ASN A 91 8.40 37.08 22.04
C ASN A 91 7.48 37.77 23.07
N LEU A 92 6.35 37.16 23.42
CA LEU A 92 5.39 37.75 24.37
C LEU A 92 5.76 37.50 25.83
N PHE A 93 6.27 36.31 26.15
CA PHE A 93 6.36 35.86 27.55
C PHE A 93 7.75 35.42 28.00
N LEU A 94 8.64 35.01 27.09
CA LEU A 94 9.92 34.40 27.50
C LEU A 94 11.13 35.28 27.23
N LEU A 95 10.99 36.36 26.46
CA LEU A 95 12.09 37.26 26.12
C LEU A 95 12.80 37.82 27.36
N PHE A 96 12.07 38.07 28.45
CA PHE A 96 12.63 38.59 29.70
C PHE A 96 13.20 37.50 30.63
N LEU A 97 12.89 36.22 30.38
CA LEU A 97 13.27 35.08 31.22
C LEU A 97 14.39 34.24 30.62
N ILE A 98 14.43 34.12 29.29
CA ILE A 98 15.24 33.13 28.58
C ILE A 98 16.12 33.83 27.55
N SER A 99 17.40 33.46 27.51
CA SER A 99 18.32 34.00 26.52
C SER A 99 17.94 33.59 25.10
N VAL A 100 18.17 34.49 24.14
CA VAL A 100 17.94 34.25 22.70
C VAL A 100 18.69 33.02 22.15
N LYS A 101 19.83 32.63 22.75
CA LYS A 101 20.59 31.44 22.34
C LYS A 101 19.78 30.15 22.53
N TRP A 102 19.11 30.02 23.67
CA TRP A 102 18.26 28.86 23.98
C TRP A 102 17.07 28.77 23.04
N TYR A 103 16.50 29.91 22.65
CA TYR A 103 15.43 29.96 21.66
C TYR A 103 15.85 29.39 20.30
N TYR A 104 17.00 29.82 19.78
CA TYR A 104 17.52 29.26 18.52
C TYR A 104 17.78 27.76 18.63
N SER A 105 18.34 27.29 19.76
CA SER A 105 18.55 25.87 19.99
C SER A 105 17.24 25.07 19.98
N VAL A 106 16.18 25.56 20.63
CA VAL A 106 14.86 24.91 20.64
C VAL A 106 14.30 24.80 19.23
N ILE A 107 14.37 25.87 18.44
CA ILE A 107 13.88 25.85 17.06
C ILE A 107 14.66 24.86 16.20
N VAL A 108 16.00 24.88 16.28
CA VAL A 108 16.85 23.98 15.48
C VAL A 108 16.62 22.52 15.85
N VAL A 109 16.64 22.20 17.15
CA VAL A 109 16.44 20.83 17.65
C VAL A 109 15.02 20.35 17.35
N GLY A 110 14.01 21.19 17.55
CA GLY A 110 12.62 20.88 17.22
C GLY A 110 12.42 20.61 15.73
N THR A 111 13.08 21.40 14.86
CA THR A 111 13.06 21.19 13.41
C THR A 111 13.71 19.88 13.01
N LEU A 112 14.88 19.58 13.58
CA LEU A 112 15.57 18.31 13.31
C LEU A 112 14.68 17.12 13.71
N PHE A 113 14.06 17.18 14.89
CA PHE A 113 13.16 16.14 15.35
C PHE A 113 11.95 15.98 14.42
N GLY A 114 11.34 17.10 13.97
CA GLY A 114 10.25 17.09 13.00
C GLY A 114 10.63 16.42 11.68
N VAL A 115 11.83 16.72 11.14
CA VAL A 115 12.33 16.08 9.91
C VAL A 115 12.55 14.58 10.11
N ILE A 116 13.15 14.16 11.22
CA ILE A 116 13.38 12.74 11.53
C ILE A 116 12.06 12.00 11.68
N ALA A 117 11.11 12.53 12.46
CA ALA A 117 9.79 11.92 12.67
C ALA A 117 9.01 11.78 11.36
N THR A 118 9.09 12.79 10.49
CA THR A 118 8.48 12.76 9.15
C THR A 118 9.10 11.64 8.29
N GLY A 119 10.44 11.51 8.30
CA GLY A 119 11.16 10.46 7.58
C GLY A 119 10.82 9.04 8.06
N PHE A 120 10.71 8.83 9.38
CA PHE A 120 10.27 7.55 9.94
C PHE A 120 8.84 7.20 9.56
N THR A 121 7.93 8.18 9.61
CA THR A 121 6.50 7.98 9.25
C THR A 121 6.36 7.59 7.78
N LEU A 122 7.13 8.21 6.89
CA LEU A 122 7.22 7.85 5.47
C LEU A 122 7.63 6.39 5.26
N LYS A 123 8.70 5.96 5.95
CA LYS A 123 9.23 4.60 5.82
C LYS A 123 8.24 3.56 6.33
N LEU A 124 7.64 3.79 7.50
CA LEU A 124 6.66 2.89 8.10
C LEU A 124 5.43 2.72 7.21
N ASN A 125 4.86 3.82 6.73
CA ASN A 125 3.64 3.75 5.94
C ASN A 125 3.88 3.08 4.58
N ASN A 126 5.03 3.33 3.94
CA ASN A 126 5.38 2.65 2.70
C ASN A 126 5.46 1.13 2.88
N ASN A 127 6.04 0.65 3.98
CA ASN A 127 6.11 -0.79 4.26
C ASN A 127 4.71 -1.39 4.42
N VAL A 128 3.82 -0.75 5.19
CA VAL A 128 2.44 -1.21 5.39
C VAL A 128 1.66 -1.26 4.06
N VAL A 129 1.81 -0.23 3.22
CA VAL A 129 1.17 -0.20 1.90
C VAL A 129 1.66 -1.35 1.02
N VAL A 130 2.97 -1.59 0.96
CA VAL A 130 3.56 -2.66 0.15
C VAL A 130 3.11 -4.04 0.65
N GLU A 131 3.05 -4.24 1.97
CA GLU A 131 2.55 -5.49 2.56
C GLU A 131 1.08 -5.72 2.23
N ASN A 132 0.24 -4.69 2.29
CA ASN A 132 -1.17 -4.77 1.93
C ASN A 132 -1.37 -5.07 0.44
N GLU A 133 -0.63 -4.41 -0.46
CA GLU A 133 -0.68 -4.71 -1.90
C GLU A 133 -0.26 -6.16 -2.17
N LYS A 134 0.78 -6.65 -1.48
CA LYS A 134 1.22 -8.03 -1.61
C LYS A 134 0.12 -9.00 -1.16
N ALA A 135 -0.52 -8.74 -0.04
CA ALA A 135 -1.62 -9.55 0.46
C ALA A 135 -2.82 -9.55 -0.50
N GLU A 136 -3.23 -8.38 -1.00
CA GLU A 136 -4.33 -8.25 -1.97
C GLU A 136 -4.05 -9.03 -3.26
N ASN A 137 -2.83 -8.93 -3.79
CA ASN A 137 -2.41 -9.72 -4.95
C ASN A 137 -2.46 -11.22 -4.68
N VAL A 138 -1.99 -11.67 -3.51
CA VAL A 138 -2.06 -13.09 -3.12
C VAL A 138 -3.51 -13.58 -3.03
N PHE A 139 -4.42 -12.81 -2.43
CA PHE A 139 -5.84 -13.14 -2.37
C PHE A 139 -6.50 -13.15 -3.75
N ALA A 140 -6.14 -12.21 -4.63
CA ALA A 140 -6.63 -12.19 -6.01
C ALA A 140 -6.18 -13.45 -6.77
N SER A 141 -4.89 -13.81 -6.71
CA SER A 141 -4.35 -15.03 -7.31
C SER A 141 -5.01 -16.29 -6.76
N GLN A 142 -5.19 -16.38 -5.43
CA GLN A 142 -5.89 -17.49 -4.79
C GLN A 142 -7.34 -17.61 -5.29
N SER A 143 -8.06 -16.49 -5.38
CA SER A 143 -9.42 -16.44 -5.92
C SER A 143 -9.47 -16.92 -7.38
N THR A 144 -8.54 -16.49 -8.23
CA THR A 144 -8.43 -16.96 -9.62
C THR A 144 -8.22 -18.47 -9.72
N LEU A 145 -7.34 -19.03 -8.90
CA LEU A 145 -7.11 -20.49 -8.86
C LEU A 145 -8.38 -21.25 -8.43
N VAL A 146 -9.06 -20.77 -7.39
CA VAL A 146 -10.32 -21.38 -6.91
C VAL A 146 -11.41 -21.31 -7.98
N GLN A 147 -11.52 -20.19 -8.70
CA GLN A 147 -12.47 -20.07 -9.80
C GLN A 147 -12.16 -21.05 -10.94
N LYS A 148 -10.89 -21.18 -11.33
CA LYS A 148 -10.47 -22.15 -12.35
C LYS A 148 -10.77 -23.58 -11.90
N LEU A 149 -10.48 -23.92 -10.65
CA LEU A 149 -10.79 -25.23 -10.08
C LEU A 149 -12.29 -25.54 -10.08
N LYS A 150 -13.15 -24.61 -9.65
CA LYS A 150 -14.62 -24.78 -9.70
C LYS A 150 -15.14 -24.97 -11.12
N TYR A 151 -14.56 -24.27 -12.10
CA TYR A 151 -14.88 -24.46 -13.50
C TYR A 151 -14.49 -25.87 -13.98
N LEU A 152 -13.27 -26.31 -13.68
CA LEU A 152 -12.79 -27.66 -14.03
C LEU A 152 -13.61 -28.75 -13.33
N GLU A 153 -14.00 -28.54 -12.07
CA GLU A 153 -14.87 -29.44 -11.32
C GLU A 153 -16.24 -29.61 -11.99
N SER A 154 -16.88 -28.51 -12.39
CA SER A 154 -18.17 -28.57 -13.08
C SER A 154 -18.06 -29.31 -14.42
N LYS A 155 -16.98 -29.06 -15.18
CA LYS A 155 -16.70 -29.73 -16.45
C LYS A 155 -16.47 -31.23 -16.23
N TYR A 156 -15.67 -31.59 -15.23
CA TYR A 156 -15.39 -32.97 -14.86
C TYR A 156 -16.64 -33.77 -14.52
N LYS A 157 -17.47 -33.26 -13.60
CA LYS A 157 -18.74 -33.89 -13.21
C LYS A 157 -19.67 -34.08 -14.41
N SER A 158 -19.74 -33.09 -15.31
CA SER A 158 -20.56 -33.18 -16.52
C SER A 158 -20.09 -34.30 -17.45
N GLU A 159 -18.78 -34.40 -17.73
CA GLU A 159 -18.23 -35.40 -18.64
C GLU A 159 -18.30 -36.82 -18.07
N LEU A 160 -18.06 -37.00 -16.76
CA LEU A 160 -18.26 -38.29 -16.09
C LEU A 160 -19.71 -38.77 -16.21
N SER A 161 -20.68 -37.87 -15.98
CA SER A 161 -22.10 -38.18 -16.08
C SER A 161 -22.48 -38.60 -17.50
N LYS A 162 -21.92 -37.99 -18.55
CA LYS A 162 -22.17 -38.37 -19.95
C LYS A 162 -21.63 -39.76 -20.28
N LYS A 163 -20.49 -40.16 -19.68
CA LYS A 163 -19.90 -41.49 -19.86
C LYS A 163 -20.50 -42.56 -18.91
N GLY A 164 -21.45 -42.19 -18.04
CA GLY A 164 -22.04 -43.10 -17.07
C GLY A 164 -21.04 -43.59 -16.01
N ILE A 165 -19.98 -42.82 -15.76
CA ILE A 165 -18.94 -43.12 -14.77
C ILE A 165 -19.33 -42.46 -13.45
N SER A 166 -19.48 -43.25 -12.39
CA SER A 166 -19.64 -42.73 -11.03
C SER A 166 -18.29 -42.58 -10.35
N GLU A 167 -18.13 -41.49 -9.61
CA GLU A 167 -16.99 -41.27 -8.73
C GLU A 167 -17.43 -41.60 -7.30
N SER A 168 -16.73 -42.52 -6.61
CA SER A 168 -16.95 -42.75 -5.18
C SER A 168 -15.94 -41.92 -4.39
N PHE A 169 -16.41 -40.86 -3.73
CA PHE A 169 -15.58 -40.06 -2.83
C PHE A 169 -15.98 -40.24 -1.38
N GLU A 170 -14.99 -40.06 -0.48
CA GLU A 170 -15.24 -39.90 0.95
C GLU A 170 -16.20 -38.72 1.18
N SER A 171 -17.17 -38.91 2.07
CA SER A 171 -18.42 -38.15 2.21
C SER A 171 -18.33 -36.63 2.41
N GLU A 172 -17.12 -36.07 2.54
CA GLU A 172 -16.90 -34.64 2.81
C GLU A 172 -16.62 -33.81 1.55
N HIS A 173 -16.39 -34.44 0.39
CA HIS A 173 -16.09 -33.74 -0.86
C HIS A 173 -16.89 -34.30 -2.04
N ASP A 174 -17.39 -33.40 -2.89
CA ASP A 174 -18.23 -33.80 -4.03
C ASP A 174 -17.45 -34.38 -5.21
N SER A 175 -16.11 -34.24 -5.24
CA SER A 175 -15.20 -34.83 -6.24
C SER A 175 -13.74 -34.71 -5.79
N ILE A 176 -12.81 -35.40 -6.46
CA ILE A 176 -11.37 -35.21 -6.20
C ILE A 176 -10.93 -33.76 -6.46
N ILE A 177 -11.48 -33.11 -7.48
CA ILE A 177 -11.17 -31.70 -7.79
C ILE A 177 -11.68 -30.79 -6.66
N SER A 178 -12.83 -31.09 -6.07
CA SER A 178 -13.39 -30.36 -4.91
C SER A 178 -12.45 -30.40 -3.70
N LYS A 179 -11.78 -31.54 -3.46
CA LYS A 179 -10.77 -31.69 -2.41
C LYS A 179 -9.60 -30.70 -2.61
N LEU A 180 -9.11 -30.56 -3.85
CA LEU A 180 -8.08 -29.56 -4.18
C LEU A 180 -8.61 -28.12 -4.07
N THR A 181 -9.83 -27.86 -4.54
CA THR A 181 -10.50 -26.55 -4.41
C THR A 181 -10.52 -26.10 -2.95
N ASN A 182 -10.99 -26.96 -2.04
CA ASN A 182 -11.04 -26.66 -0.62
C ASN A 182 -9.64 -26.44 -0.04
N LYS A 183 -8.66 -27.27 -0.45
CA LYS A 183 -7.28 -27.13 0.01
C LYS A 183 -6.66 -25.79 -0.37
N ILE A 184 -6.94 -25.29 -1.58
CA ILE A 184 -6.48 -23.97 -2.03
C ILE A 184 -7.31 -22.85 -1.40
N GLN A 185 -8.62 -23.00 -1.28
CA GLN A 185 -9.51 -21.95 -0.75
C GLN A 185 -9.25 -21.66 0.73
N PHE A 186 -9.01 -22.69 1.53
CA PHE A 186 -8.79 -22.57 2.98
C PHE A 186 -7.34 -22.80 3.40
N GLY A 187 -6.44 -22.96 2.43
CA GLY A 187 -5.01 -23.16 2.65
C GLY A 187 -4.27 -21.89 3.08
N ASN A 188 -3.03 -22.08 3.53
CA ASN A 188 -2.15 -20.97 3.91
C ASN A 188 -1.83 -20.09 2.68
N PRO A 189 -2.12 -18.78 2.70
CA PRO A 189 -1.85 -17.88 1.58
C PRO A 189 -0.38 -17.84 1.15
N LYS A 190 0.55 -18.16 2.07
CA LYS A 190 2.00 -18.24 1.78
C LYS A 190 2.35 -19.26 0.69
N ILE A 191 1.50 -20.28 0.49
CA ILE A 191 1.67 -21.25 -0.59
C ILE A 191 1.50 -20.56 -1.96
N ILE A 192 0.56 -19.62 -2.07
CA ILE A 192 0.30 -18.88 -3.31
C ILE A 192 1.34 -17.77 -3.52
N GLU A 193 1.87 -17.22 -2.44
CA GLU A 193 2.98 -16.25 -2.48
C GLU A 193 4.28 -16.85 -3.02
N ASN A 194 4.49 -18.16 -2.84
CA ASN A 194 5.66 -18.85 -3.36
C ASN A 194 5.51 -19.17 -4.85
N ASN A 195 6.31 -18.52 -5.70
CA ASN A 195 6.30 -18.71 -7.15
C ASN A 195 6.42 -20.19 -7.59
N ASN A 196 7.25 -20.99 -6.91
CA ASN A 196 7.43 -22.40 -7.27
C ASN A 196 6.16 -23.19 -6.99
N SER A 197 5.53 -22.92 -5.85
CA SER A 197 4.31 -23.59 -5.43
C SER A 197 3.11 -23.16 -6.27
N TYR A 198 3.02 -21.87 -6.57
CA TYR A 198 2.03 -21.32 -7.50
C TYR A 198 2.18 -21.89 -8.92
N SER A 199 3.40 -22.02 -9.43
CA SER A 199 3.67 -22.67 -10.72
C SER A 199 3.22 -24.12 -10.69
N LYS A 200 3.60 -24.89 -9.66
CA LYS A 200 3.21 -26.30 -9.53
C LYS A 200 1.69 -26.49 -9.52
N ILE A 201 0.96 -25.61 -8.83
CA ILE A 201 -0.52 -25.65 -8.84
C ILE A 201 -1.04 -25.38 -10.26
N ASN A 202 -0.53 -24.36 -10.97
CA ASN A 202 -0.96 -24.07 -12.33
C ASN A 202 -0.62 -25.19 -13.33
N ASP A 203 0.52 -25.84 -13.17
CA ASP A 203 0.92 -26.99 -13.99
C ASP A 203 -0.09 -28.13 -13.79
N SER A 204 -0.45 -28.42 -12.54
CA SER A 204 -1.48 -29.41 -12.21
C SER A 204 -2.85 -29.05 -12.77
N LEU A 205 -3.26 -27.78 -12.69
CA LEU A 205 -4.52 -27.32 -13.31
C LEU A 205 -4.52 -27.48 -14.82
N SER A 206 -3.39 -27.25 -15.47
CA SER A 206 -3.25 -27.41 -16.93
C SER A 206 -3.27 -28.88 -17.33
N ALA A 207 -2.64 -29.76 -16.53
CA ALA A 207 -2.73 -31.20 -16.72
C ALA A 207 -4.17 -31.73 -16.55
N ILE A 208 -4.88 -31.28 -15.51
CA ILE A 208 -6.31 -31.59 -15.32
C ILE A 208 -7.13 -31.12 -16.52
N GLU A 209 -6.89 -29.91 -17.01
CA GLU A 209 -7.61 -29.36 -18.16
C GLU A 209 -7.40 -30.18 -19.44
N ASN A 210 -6.16 -30.60 -19.72
CA ASN A 210 -5.83 -31.48 -20.85
C ASN A 210 -6.53 -32.84 -20.72
N ASN A 211 -6.49 -33.45 -19.54
CA ASN A 211 -7.15 -34.72 -19.27
C ASN A 211 -8.67 -34.62 -19.42
N LEU A 212 -9.27 -33.50 -19.03
CA LEU A 212 -10.69 -33.24 -19.26
C LEU A 212 -11.04 -33.07 -20.75
N ASP A 213 -10.14 -32.50 -21.55
CA ASP A 213 -10.35 -32.41 -22.99
C ASP A 213 -10.18 -33.77 -23.68
N GLU A 214 -9.36 -34.67 -23.14
CA GLU A 214 -9.30 -36.05 -23.57
C GLU A 214 -10.54 -36.86 -23.14
N LEU A 215 -11.06 -36.61 -21.94
CA LEU A 215 -12.28 -37.24 -21.44
C LEU A 215 -13.49 -36.96 -22.34
N LYS A 216 -13.54 -35.79 -23.00
CA LYS A 216 -14.60 -35.46 -23.97
C LYS A 216 -14.62 -36.36 -25.21
N LYS A 217 -13.48 -36.97 -25.57
CA LYS A 217 -13.38 -37.80 -26.78
C LYS A 217 -14.20 -39.07 -26.58
N VAL A 218 -14.92 -39.50 -27.62
CA VAL A 218 -15.80 -40.68 -27.55
C VAL A 218 -15.01 -41.95 -27.25
N GLU A 219 -13.81 -42.07 -27.84
CA GLU A 219 -12.93 -43.25 -27.75
C GLU A 219 -12.08 -43.31 -26.47
N SER A 220 -12.10 -42.27 -25.63
CA SER A 220 -11.23 -42.23 -24.45
C SER A 220 -11.69 -43.15 -23.32
N ASP A 221 -10.73 -43.80 -22.66
CA ASP A 221 -10.96 -44.56 -21.45
C ASP A 221 -11.19 -43.61 -20.26
N GLY A 222 -12.46 -43.33 -19.97
CA GLY A 222 -12.81 -42.38 -18.93
C GLY A 222 -12.40 -42.82 -17.51
N LYS A 223 -12.20 -44.13 -17.26
CA LYS A 223 -11.73 -44.62 -15.96
C LYS A 223 -10.23 -44.41 -15.79
N ALA A 224 -9.45 -44.63 -16.85
CA ALA A 224 -8.03 -44.32 -16.86
C ALA A 224 -7.81 -42.81 -16.59
N ILE A 225 -8.52 -41.95 -17.32
CA ILE A 225 -8.42 -40.49 -17.16
C ILE A 225 -8.86 -40.02 -15.76
N GLN A 226 -9.90 -40.63 -15.19
CA GLN A 226 -10.31 -40.37 -13.81
C GLN A 226 -9.19 -40.72 -12.81
N THR A 227 -8.47 -41.82 -13.04
CA THR A 227 -7.34 -42.24 -12.19
C THR A 227 -6.20 -41.24 -12.29
N GLU A 228 -5.84 -40.80 -13.50
CA GLU A 228 -4.79 -39.80 -13.71
C GLU A 228 -5.12 -38.45 -13.07
N ILE A 229 -6.36 -37.96 -13.23
CA ILE A 229 -6.81 -36.73 -12.55
C ILE A 229 -6.69 -36.90 -11.03
N THR A 230 -6.99 -38.10 -10.51
CA THR A 230 -6.90 -38.39 -9.09
C THR A 230 -5.46 -38.35 -8.58
N GLU A 231 -4.53 -38.94 -9.34
CA GLU A 231 -3.09 -38.90 -9.05
C GLU A 231 -2.55 -37.47 -9.06
N ILE A 232 -2.84 -36.70 -10.12
CA ILE A 232 -2.41 -35.29 -10.23
C ILE A 232 -2.89 -34.47 -9.03
N VAL A 233 -4.15 -34.64 -8.64
CA VAL A 233 -4.69 -33.90 -7.49
C VAL A 233 -4.01 -34.33 -6.19
N ASN A 234 -3.90 -35.63 -5.93
CA ASN A 234 -3.29 -36.13 -4.69
C ASN A 234 -1.81 -35.71 -4.58
N ASP A 235 -1.05 -35.76 -5.67
CA ASP A 235 0.33 -35.28 -5.72
C ASP A 235 0.42 -33.79 -5.43
N THR A 236 -0.50 -33.01 -5.96
CA THR A 236 -0.57 -31.56 -5.73
C THR A 236 -0.89 -31.28 -4.25
N ILE A 237 -1.85 -31.99 -3.67
CA ILE A 237 -2.20 -31.86 -2.25
C ILE A 237 -1.04 -32.29 -1.36
N PHE A 238 -0.36 -33.39 -1.69
CA PHE A 238 0.81 -33.87 -0.95
C PHE A 238 1.93 -32.82 -0.97
N TYR A 239 2.23 -32.26 -2.14
CA TYR A 239 3.19 -31.19 -2.28
C TYR A 239 2.79 -29.96 -1.45
N ILE A 240 1.53 -29.53 -1.51
CA ILE A 240 1.02 -28.41 -0.70
C ILE A 240 1.19 -28.68 0.80
N ASN A 241 0.90 -29.92 1.25
CA ASN A 241 1.06 -30.30 2.65
C ASN A 241 2.51 -30.29 3.12
N SER A 242 3.47 -30.58 2.23
CA SER A 242 4.90 -30.56 2.55
C SER A 242 5.47 -29.15 2.79
N LEU A 243 4.71 -28.11 2.44
CA LEU A 243 5.10 -26.70 2.58
C LEU A 243 4.56 -26.03 3.85
N ASN A 244 3.70 -26.71 4.60
CA ASN A 244 3.20 -26.26 5.91
C ASN A 244 4.13 -26.71 7.03
#